data_AF-A0A7J8JK12-F1
#
_entry.id   AF-A0A7J8JK12-F1
#
_cell.length_a   1.000
_cell.length_b   1.000
_cell.length_c   1.000
_cell.angle_alpha   90.00
_cell.angle_beta   90.00
_cell.angle_gamma   90.00
#
_symmetry.space_group_name_H-M   'P 1'
#
loop_
_entity.id
_entity.type
_entity.pdbx_description
1 polymer ?
#
loop_
_entity_poly.entity_id
_entity_poly.type
_entity_poly.pdbx_seq_one_letter_code
_entity_poly.pdbx_strand_id
1 'polypeptide(L)'
;MPLRDMYLSGSLYDDLQVVTADHIQLIVPLVLEQNLWSCIPGEDTIMNVPGFFLVRRENPEYFPRGSSYWDRCVVGGYLSPKTVADTFEKVVAGSINWPAIGSLLDYVIRPAPPPEALTLEVQYERDKHLVIDFLPSVTLGDTVLVARPHRLAKYDNLWRLSLRPAETARLRALDQADSGCRSLCLKILKAICKSTPALGHLTASQLTNVILHLAQEEADWSPDMLADRFLQALRGLIRYLEAGVLPSALNPKVNLFAELTPEEIDELGYTLYCSLSEPEVLLQT
;
A
#
# COMPACT_ATOMS: atom_id res chain seq x y z
N MET A 1 -4.45 25.27 3.10
CA MET A 1 -4.93 23.92 2.72
C MET A 1 -5.46 23.24 3.98
N PRO A 2 -6.71 22.73 4.02
CA PRO A 2 -7.25 22.00 5.16
C PRO A 2 -6.51 20.67 5.36
N LEU A 3 -5.53 20.66 6.25
CA LEU A 3 -4.59 19.57 6.47
C LEU A 3 -4.43 19.33 7.98
N ARG A 4 -4.46 18.07 8.43
CA ARG A 4 -4.04 17.69 9.79
C ARG A 4 -2.55 17.36 9.82
N ASP A 5 -2.01 17.17 11.01
CA ASP A 5 -0.59 16.80 11.17
C ASP A 5 -0.24 15.55 10.36
N MET A 6 0.83 15.65 9.58
CA MET A 6 1.37 14.51 8.83
C MET A 6 1.95 13.50 9.82
N TYR A 7 1.81 12.21 9.53
CA TYR A 7 2.31 11.15 10.41
C TYR A 7 2.94 10.02 9.62
N LEU A 8 3.90 9.34 10.24
CA LEU A 8 4.60 8.20 9.63
C LEU A 8 3.72 6.95 9.66
N SER A 9 3.82 6.17 8.60
CA SER A 9 3.22 4.85 8.42
C SER A 9 4.15 4.01 7.54
N GLY A 10 3.89 2.71 7.42
CA GLY A 10 4.71 1.83 6.58
C GLY A 10 5.40 0.73 7.40
N SER A 11 6.04 -0.20 6.69
CA SER A 11 6.59 -1.40 7.34
C SER A 11 7.78 -1.09 8.25
N LEU A 12 8.49 0.00 8.02
CA LEU A 12 9.56 0.46 8.90
C LEU A 12 9.03 0.73 10.31
N TYR A 13 7.92 1.45 10.38
CA TYR A 13 7.29 1.89 11.62
C TYR A 13 6.67 0.72 12.39
N ASP A 14 6.24 -0.33 11.68
CA ASP A 14 5.56 -1.49 12.25
C ASP A 14 6.50 -2.68 12.56
N ASP A 15 7.82 -2.51 12.46
CA ASP A 15 8.83 -3.60 12.56
C ASP A 15 8.58 -4.79 11.60
N LEU A 16 8.01 -4.49 10.44
CA LEU A 16 7.74 -5.45 9.38
C LEU A 16 8.68 -5.27 8.18
N GLN A 17 9.57 -4.28 8.19
CA GLN A 17 10.56 -4.10 7.12
C GLN A 17 11.66 -5.14 7.20
N VAL A 18 12.23 -5.45 6.03
CA VAL A 18 13.17 -6.55 5.84
C VAL A 18 14.30 -6.10 4.93
N VAL A 19 15.45 -6.80 5.05
CA VAL A 19 16.71 -6.54 4.34
C VAL A 19 17.36 -5.21 4.74
N THR A 20 16.73 -4.08 4.46
CA THR A 20 17.25 -2.74 4.74
C THR A 20 16.11 -1.76 5.03
N ALA A 21 16.39 -0.72 5.80
CA ALA A 21 15.47 0.38 6.09
C ALA A 21 15.53 1.42 4.95
N ASP A 22 14.78 1.16 3.89
CA ASP A 22 14.80 1.91 2.63
C ASP A 22 13.47 2.53 2.22
N HIS A 23 12.38 2.31 2.98
CA HIS A 23 11.05 2.77 2.61
C HIS A 23 10.16 3.08 3.80
N ILE A 24 9.50 4.25 3.77
CA ILE A 24 8.46 4.65 4.73
C ILE A 24 7.42 5.54 4.03
N GLN A 25 6.22 5.61 4.60
CA GLN A 25 5.14 6.45 4.09
C GLN A 25 4.90 7.62 5.04
N LEU A 26 4.81 8.83 4.51
CA LEU A 26 4.29 9.99 5.22
C LEU A 26 2.83 10.21 4.81
N ILE A 27 1.90 9.91 5.72
CA ILE A 27 0.48 10.14 5.46
C ILE A 27 0.18 11.62 5.56
N VAL A 28 -0.54 12.12 4.56
CA VAL A 28 -0.96 13.52 4.45
C VAL A 28 -2.49 13.59 4.61
N PRO A 29 -2.99 13.67 5.86
CA PRO A 29 -4.42 13.60 6.16
C PRO A 29 -5.16 14.90 5.80
N LEU A 30 -5.86 14.87 4.67
CA LEU A 30 -6.66 15.97 4.14
C LEU A 30 -8.04 15.99 4.79
N VAL A 31 -8.51 17.19 5.15
CA VAL A 31 -9.83 17.37 5.77
C VAL A 31 -10.87 17.65 4.68
N LEU A 32 -11.82 16.74 4.52
CA LEU A 32 -13.01 16.91 3.67
C LEU A 32 -14.22 17.30 4.51
N GLU A 33 -15.03 18.23 4.02
CA GLU A 33 -16.27 18.64 4.67
C GLU A 33 -17.36 17.57 4.50
N GLN A 34 -17.83 16.98 5.59
CA GLN A 34 -18.71 15.80 5.56
C GLN A 34 -19.99 15.97 4.70
N ASN A 35 -20.55 17.19 4.63
CA ASN A 35 -21.78 17.47 3.88
C ASN A 35 -21.56 17.80 2.40
N LEU A 36 -20.31 17.94 1.96
CA LEU A 36 -19.95 18.31 0.59
C LEU A 36 -19.38 17.14 -0.21
N TRP A 37 -19.07 16.02 0.43
CA TRP A 37 -18.39 14.90 -0.22
C TRP A 37 -19.02 13.56 0.16
N SER A 38 -19.13 12.67 -0.81
CA SER A 38 -19.51 11.26 -0.59
C SER A 38 -18.54 10.33 -1.31
N CYS A 39 -18.44 9.09 -0.86
CA CYS A 39 -17.66 8.05 -1.54
C CYS A 39 -18.59 7.03 -2.21
N ILE A 40 -18.27 6.64 -3.44
CA ILE A 40 -18.99 5.64 -4.22
C ILE A 40 -18.04 4.47 -4.46
N PRO A 41 -18.38 3.24 -4.01
CA PRO A 41 -17.56 2.05 -4.25
C PRO A 41 -17.35 1.82 -5.74
N GLY A 42 -16.13 1.47 -6.15
CA GLY A 42 -15.76 1.31 -7.54
C GLY A 42 -16.53 0.19 -8.24
N GLU A 43 -16.94 -0.85 -7.51
CA GLU A 43 -17.84 -1.90 -8.01
C GLU A 43 -19.25 -1.40 -8.37
N ASP A 44 -19.71 -0.31 -7.77
CA ASP A 44 -21.02 0.30 -8.04
C ASP A 44 -20.94 1.34 -9.18
N THR A 45 -19.75 1.52 -9.77
CA THR A 45 -19.52 2.41 -10.91
C THR A 45 -19.38 1.63 -12.21
N ILE A 46 -19.46 2.34 -13.35
CA ILE A 46 -19.16 1.75 -14.67
C ILE A 46 -17.72 1.20 -14.79
N MET A 47 -16.79 1.61 -13.92
CA MET A 47 -15.41 1.11 -13.95
C MET A 47 -15.30 -0.29 -13.34
N ASN A 48 -16.23 -0.67 -12.46
CA ASN A 48 -16.31 -1.97 -11.80
C ASN A 48 -14.97 -2.43 -11.20
N VAL A 49 -14.35 -1.57 -10.36
CA VAL A 49 -13.04 -1.84 -9.74
C VAL A 49 -13.18 -1.90 -8.21
N PRO A 50 -13.36 -3.09 -7.61
CA PRO A 50 -13.40 -3.24 -6.15
C PRO A 50 -12.12 -2.75 -5.46
N GLY A 51 -12.25 -2.21 -4.24
CA GLY A 51 -11.12 -1.68 -3.47
C GLY A 51 -10.67 -0.28 -3.90
N PHE A 52 -11.41 0.31 -4.83
CA PHE A 52 -11.25 1.68 -5.29
C PHE A 52 -12.58 2.44 -5.16
N PHE A 53 -12.52 3.76 -5.08
CA PHE A 53 -13.67 4.63 -4.83
C PHE A 53 -13.62 5.90 -5.68
N LEU A 54 -14.79 6.37 -6.12
CA LEU A 54 -14.97 7.75 -6.54
C LEU A 54 -15.35 8.61 -5.33
N VAL A 55 -14.84 9.84 -5.27
CA VAL A 55 -15.25 10.83 -4.28
C VAL A 55 -16.06 11.90 -4.99
N ARG A 56 -17.36 11.97 -4.76
CA ARG A 56 -18.29 12.86 -5.46
C ARG A 56 -18.53 14.15 -4.68
N ARG A 57 -18.59 15.28 -5.39
CA ARG A 57 -19.03 16.57 -4.84
C ARG A 57 -20.54 16.60 -4.71
N GLU A 58 -21.04 16.70 -3.48
CA GLU A 58 -22.47 16.75 -3.15
C GLU A 58 -22.99 18.18 -3.09
N ASN A 59 -24.28 18.39 -3.34
CA ASN A 59 -24.96 19.70 -3.21
C ASN A 59 -24.29 20.88 -3.95
N PRO A 60 -23.86 20.74 -5.23
CA PRO A 60 -23.16 21.82 -5.95
C PRO A 60 -24.05 23.05 -6.21
N GLU A 61 -25.37 22.89 -6.30
CA GLU A 61 -26.32 23.99 -6.52
C GLU A 61 -26.52 24.85 -5.27
N TYR A 62 -26.51 24.22 -4.08
CA TYR A 62 -26.71 24.91 -2.81
C TYR A 62 -25.39 25.47 -2.24
N PHE A 63 -24.31 24.71 -2.38
CA PHE A 63 -22.95 25.12 -2.03
C PHE A 63 -22.12 25.23 -3.32
N PRO A 64 -22.07 26.41 -3.97
CA PRO A 64 -21.41 26.58 -5.26
C PRO A 64 -19.90 26.34 -5.18
N ARG A 65 -19.26 26.15 -6.34
CA ARG A 65 -17.80 25.99 -6.44
C ARG A 65 -17.08 27.14 -5.75
N GLY A 66 -16.12 26.80 -4.90
CA GLY A 66 -15.42 27.73 -4.02
C GLY A 66 -15.86 27.61 -2.55
N SER A 67 -16.95 26.89 -2.27
CA SER A 67 -17.39 26.60 -0.90
C SER A 67 -16.47 25.62 -0.18
N SER A 68 -15.78 24.74 -0.90
CA SER A 68 -14.71 23.89 -0.37
C SER A 68 -13.36 24.28 -0.97
N TYR A 69 -12.28 24.20 -0.18
CA TYR A 69 -10.92 24.35 -0.70
C TYR A 69 -10.64 23.37 -1.85
N TRP A 70 -11.20 22.16 -1.76
CA TRP A 70 -10.98 21.05 -2.68
C TRP A 70 -11.77 21.15 -3.97
N ASP A 71 -12.66 22.15 -4.12
CA ASP A 71 -13.36 22.42 -5.39
C ASP A 71 -12.38 22.69 -6.55
N ARG A 72 -11.14 23.13 -6.25
CA ARG A 72 -10.05 23.29 -7.23
C ARG A 72 -9.52 21.98 -7.81
N CYS A 73 -9.73 20.87 -7.11
CA CYS A 73 -9.30 19.52 -7.48
C CYS A 73 -10.46 18.68 -8.06
N VAL A 74 -11.62 19.30 -8.30
CA VAL A 74 -12.80 18.63 -8.85
C VAL A 74 -12.72 18.56 -10.37
N VAL A 75 -12.80 17.34 -10.90
CA VAL A 75 -12.87 17.03 -12.33
C VAL A 75 -14.16 16.25 -12.59
N GLY A 76 -15.03 16.78 -13.46
CA GLY A 76 -16.29 16.10 -13.81
C GLY A 76 -17.25 15.84 -12.64
N GLY A 77 -17.20 16.65 -11.58
CA GLY A 77 -18.03 16.48 -10.38
C GLY A 77 -17.43 15.55 -9.31
N TYR A 78 -16.23 15.00 -9.55
CA TYR A 78 -15.53 14.13 -8.62
C TYR A 78 -14.19 14.76 -8.18
N LEU A 79 -13.80 14.53 -6.93
CA LEU A 79 -12.50 14.91 -6.41
C LEU A 79 -11.43 13.97 -6.99
N SER A 80 -10.62 14.46 -7.91
CA SER A 80 -9.60 13.64 -8.57
C SER A 80 -8.39 13.42 -7.65
N PRO A 81 -8.01 12.16 -7.33
CA PRO A 81 -6.82 11.89 -6.52
C PRO A 81 -5.55 12.35 -7.24
N LYS A 82 -5.52 12.29 -8.57
CA LYS A 82 -4.41 12.81 -9.39
C LYS A 82 -4.26 14.32 -9.23
N THR A 83 -5.33 15.10 -9.38
CA THR A 83 -5.24 16.56 -9.19
C THR A 83 -4.90 16.94 -7.75
N VAL A 84 -5.32 16.14 -6.76
CA VAL A 84 -4.90 16.30 -5.36
C VAL A 84 -3.40 16.01 -5.20
N ALA A 85 -2.90 14.91 -5.77
CA ALA A 85 -1.48 14.56 -5.80
C ALA A 85 -0.66 15.67 -6.47
N ASP A 86 -1.01 16.11 -7.68
CA ASP A 86 -0.34 17.19 -8.42
C ASP A 86 -0.29 18.50 -7.62
N THR A 87 -1.37 18.79 -6.86
CA THR A 87 -1.41 19.97 -5.99
C THR A 87 -0.41 19.85 -4.85
N PHE A 88 -0.25 18.65 -4.30
CA PHE A 88 0.67 18.37 -3.21
C PHE A 88 2.13 18.27 -3.70
N GLU A 89 2.39 17.70 -4.88
CA GLU A 89 3.70 17.68 -5.52
C GLU A 89 4.29 19.09 -5.65
N LYS A 90 3.48 20.06 -6.08
CA LYS A 90 3.92 21.47 -6.18
C LYS A 90 4.31 22.05 -4.81
N VAL A 91 3.66 21.60 -3.74
CA VAL A 91 4.00 22.01 -2.37
C VAL A 91 5.30 21.35 -1.93
N VAL A 92 5.43 20.03 -2.12
CA VAL A 92 6.63 19.26 -1.78
C VAL A 92 7.85 19.75 -2.55
N ALA A 93 7.77 19.80 -3.89
CA ALA A 93 8.91 20.17 -4.73
C ALA A 93 9.23 21.67 -4.69
N GLY A 94 8.20 22.53 -4.59
CA GLY A 94 8.37 23.98 -4.82
C GLY A 94 8.31 24.86 -3.57
N SER A 95 7.71 24.39 -2.47
CA SER A 95 7.43 25.25 -1.30
C SER A 95 8.31 24.92 -0.08
N ILE A 96 8.94 23.74 -0.06
CA ILE A 96 9.75 23.27 1.06
C ILE A 96 11.23 23.37 0.68
N ASN A 97 12.02 24.01 1.53
CA ASN A 97 13.47 24.11 1.36
C ASN A 97 14.16 22.85 1.90
N TRP A 98 14.11 21.75 1.14
CA TRP A 98 14.75 20.48 1.50
C TRP A 98 16.26 20.60 1.78
N PRO A 99 17.07 21.36 1.01
CA PRO A 99 18.48 21.54 1.32
C PRO A 99 18.74 22.16 2.71
N ALA A 100 17.92 23.13 3.12
CA ALA A 100 18.04 23.74 4.45
C ALA A 100 17.67 22.76 5.58
N ILE A 101 16.60 21.98 5.40
CA ILE A 101 16.20 20.93 6.35
C ILE A 101 17.29 19.85 6.43
N GLY A 102 17.81 19.40 5.29
CA GLY A 102 18.88 18.41 5.23
C GLY A 102 20.14 18.90 5.95
N SER A 103 20.57 20.14 5.71
CA SER A 103 21.73 20.73 6.38
C SER A 103 21.56 20.84 7.90
N LEU A 104 20.33 21.10 8.38
CA LEU A 104 20.03 21.16 9.82
C LEU A 104 20.09 19.79 10.49
N LEU A 105 19.73 18.73 9.75
CA LEU A 105 19.63 17.36 10.25
C LEU A 105 20.84 16.48 9.89
N ASP A 106 21.83 17.03 9.18
CA ASP A 106 22.97 16.31 8.60
C ASP A 106 22.57 15.19 7.62
N TYR A 107 21.52 15.45 6.82
CA TYR A 107 21.01 14.56 5.77
C TYR A 107 21.06 15.21 4.39
N VAL A 108 21.18 14.40 3.35
CA VAL A 108 20.96 14.86 1.98
C VAL A 108 19.54 14.49 1.57
N ILE A 109 18.66 15.49 1.51
CA ILE A 109 17.24 15.30 1.19
C ILE A 109 16.97 15.86 -0.22
N ARG A 110 16.42 15.03 -1.10
CA ARG A 110 16.10 15.41 -2.49
C ARG A 110 14.74 14.86 -2.90
N PRO A 111 13.85 15.68 -3.51
CA PRO A 111 12.66 15.16 -4.15
C PRO A 111 13.05 14.32 -5.36
N ALA A 112 12.41 13.16 -5.51
CA ALA A 112 12.67 12.28 -6.65
C ALA A 112 12.18 12.93 -7.96
N PRO A 113 12.85 12.66 -9.09
CA PRO A 113 12.38 13.12 -10.38
C PRO A 113 11.07 12.39 -10.79
N PRO A 114 10.26 12.99 -11.67
CA PRO A 114 9.12 12.28 -12.27
C PRO A 114 9.55 10.95 -12.91
N PRO A 115 8.74 9.87 -12.83
CA PRO A 115 7.32 9.84 -12.45
C PRO A 115 7.02 9.73 -10.94
N GLU A 116 8.04 9.63 -10.08
CA GLU A 116 7.87 9.45 -8.63
C GLU A 116 7.80 10.78 -7.87
N ALA A 117 7.05 11.76 -8.39
CA ALA A 117 7.08 13.15 -7.91
C ALA A 117 6.58 13.35 -6.47
N LEU A 118 5.93 12.35 -5.87
CA LEU A 118 5.52 12.32 -4.46
C LEU A 118 6.47 11.53 -3.55
N THR A 119 7.74 11.34 -3.95
CA THR A 119 8.73 10.65 -3.11
C THR A 119 9.91 11.57 -2.78
N LEU A 120 10.47 11.39 -1.59
CA LEU A 120 11.73 12.01 -1.16
C LEU A 120 12.77 10.93 -0.95
N GLU A 121 13.95 11.15 -1.52
CA GLU A 121 15.14 10.40 -1.19
C GLU A 121 15.89 11.10 -0.06
N VAL A 122 16.14 10.38 1.03
CA VAL A 122 16.88 10.85 2.20
C VAL A 122 18.11 9.97 2.40
N GLN A 123 19.29 10.52 2.11
CA GLN A 123 20.55 9.89 2.48
C GLN A 123 20.83 10.19 3.95
N TYR A 124 20.65 9.18 4.81
CA TYR A 124 20.83 9.29 6.26
C TYR A 124 22.19 8.76 6.75
N GLU A 125 22.87 7.96 5.93
CA GLU A 125 24.25 7.50 6.11
C GLU A 125 24.97 7.47 4.76
N ARG A 126 26.31 7.39 4.73
CA ARG A 126 27.12 7.49 3.48
C ARG A 126 26.65 6.58 2.36
N ASP A 127 26.19 5.36 2.68
CA ASP A 127 25.73 4.37 1.69
C ASP A 127 24.28 3.92 1.91
N LYS A 128 23.51 4.62 2.75
CA LYS A 128 22.11 4.25 3.02
C LYS A 128 21.15 5.39 2.71
N HIS A 129 20.09 5.00 2.00
CA HIS A 129 19.06 5.88 1.51
C HIS A 129 17.71 5.38 2.02
N LEU A 130 16.84 6.32 2.40
CA LEU A 130 15.47 6.08 2.78
C LEU A 130 14.57 6.81 1.77
N VAL A 131 13.64 6.08 1.17
CA VAL A 131 12.60 6.65 0.33
C VAL A 131 11.36 6.93 1.19
N ILE A 132 10.89 8.17 1.16
CA ILE A 132 9.68 8.62 1.87
C ILE A 132 8.60 8.94 0.84
N ASP A 133 7.54 8.15 0.80
CA ASP A 133 6.39 8.41 -0.07
C ASP A 133 5.36 9.29 0.66
N PHE A 134 4.99 10.42 0.05
CA PHE A 134 3.86 11.20 0.52
C PHE A 134 2.57 10.59 0.02
N LEU A 135 1.66 10.30 0.95
CA LEU A 135 0.41 9.65 0.62
C LEU A 135 -0.77 10.51 1.08
N PRO A 136 -1.34 11.35 0.18
CA PRO A 136 -2.57 12.08 0.43
C PRO A 136 -3.67 11.11 0.83
N SER A 137 -4.33 11.38 1.95
CA SER A 137 -5.39 10.54 2.49
C SER A 137 -6.60 11.37 2.87
N VAL A 138 -7.79 10.83 2.60
CA VAL A 138 -9.07 11.42 3.01
C VAL A 138 -9.86 10.38 3.79
N THR A 139 -10.71 10.86 4.71
CA THR A 139 -11.61 10.00 5.49
C THR A 139 -13.04 10.51 5.30
N LEU A 140 -13.93 9.61 4.86
CA LEU A 140 -15.35 9.88 4.66
C LEU A 140 -16.16 8.80 5.39
N GLY A 141 -16.80 9.18 6.50
CA GLY A 141 -17.35 8.21 7.44
C GLY A 141 -16.23 7.32 8.01
N ASP A 142 -16.41 6.01 7.94
CA ASP A 142 -15.40 5.01 8.36
C ASP A 142 -14.45 4.59 7.23
N THR A 143 -14.62 5.15 6.02
CA THR A 143 -13.82 4.80 4.84
C THR A 143 -12.59 5.68 4.74
N VAL A 144 -11.41 5.06 4.84
CA VAL A 144 -10.12 5.74 4.63
C VAL A 144 -9.61 5.46 3.21
N LEU A 145 -9.42 6.53 2.46
CA LEU A 145 -8.96 6.48 1.08
C LEU A 145 -7.59 7.14 0.94
N VAL A 146 -6.79 6.68 -0.01
CA VAL A 146 -5.47 7.21 -0.33
C VAL A 146 -5.32 7.48 -1.82
N ALA A 147 -4.62 8.56 -2.16
CA ALA A 147 -4.28 8.92 -3.53
C ALA A 147 -3.09 8.10 -4.05
N ARG A 148 -3.17 6.77 -3.95
CA ARG A 148 -2.22 5.86 -4.60
C ARG A 148 -2.84 5.41 -5.93
N PRO A 149 -2.27 5.81 -7.08
CA PRO A 149 -2.87 5.53 -8.38
C PRO A 149 -3.01 4.03 -8.61
N HIS A 150 -4.00 3.67 -9.44
CA HIS A 150 -4.10 2.34 -10.00
C HIS A 150 -3.01 2.16 -11.08
N ARG A 151 -2.49 0.95 -11.28
CA ARG A 151 -1.46 0.68 -12.31
C ARG A 151 -1.84 1.16 -13.72
N LEU A 152 -3.09 0.93 -14.12
CA LEU A 152 -3.67 1.41 -15.39
C LEU A 152 -4.18 2.85 -15.31
N ALA A 153 -3.65 3.73 -16.17
CA ALA A 153 -3.98 5.17 -16.21
C ALA A 153 -5.47 5.50 -16.45
N LYS A 154 -6.25 4.60 -17.07
CA LYS A 154 -7.70 4.77 -17.25
C LYS A 154 -8.48 4.84 -15.91
N TYR A 155 -7.85 4.41 -14.82
CA TYR A 155 -8.41 4.40 -13.48
C TYR A 155 -7.77 5.46 -12.56
N ASP A 156 -6.99 6.41 -13.10
CA ASP A 156 -6.33 7.49 -12.35
C ASP A 156 -7.28 8.40 -11.54
N ASN A 157 -8.57 8.38 -11.85
CA ASN A 157 -9.58 9.15 -11.15
C ASN A 157 -10.12 8.47 -9.88
N LEU A 158 -9.70 7.22 -9.63
CA LEU A 158 -10.16 6.43 -8.50
C LEU A 158 -9.20 6.53 -7.32
N TRP A 159 -9.76 6.76 -6.13
CA TRP A 159 -9.05 6.67 -4.87
C TRP A 159 -8.92 5.21 -4.45
N ARG A 160 -7.80 4.84 -3.85
CA ARG A 160 -7.57 3.47 -3.35
C ARG A 160 -8.03 3.35 -1.91
N LEU A 161 -8.72 2.27 -1.56
CA LEU A 161 -9.06 1.93 -0.18
C LEU A 161 -7.79 1.59 0.61
N SER A 162 -7.65 2.19 1.80
CA SER A 162 -6.52 1.91 2.69
C SER A 162 -6.74 0.62 3.48
N LEU A 163 -6.06 -0.47 3.09
CA LEU A 163 -6.16 -1.77 3.76
C LEU A 163 -5.02 -2.05 4.75
N ARG A 164 -3.80 -1.58 4.43
CA ARG A 164 -2.56 -1.90 5.16
C ARG A 164 -2.65 -1.69 6.69
N PRO A 165 -3.18 -0.57 7.22
CA PRO A 165 -3.26 -0.39 8.67
C PRO A 165 -4.09 -1.48 9.35
N ALA A 166 -5.23 -1.84 8.76
CA ALA A 166 -6.11 -2.88 9.31
C ALA A 166 -5.50 -4.28 9.16
N GLU A 167 -4.84 -4.57 8.03
CA GLU A 167 -4.15 -5.85 7.78
C GLU A 167 -3.06 -6.10 8.83
N THR A 168 -2.19 -5.10 9.04
CA THR A 168 -1.08 -5.22 10.00
C THR A 168 -1.55 -5.19 11.45
N ALA A 169 -2.64 -4.48 11.77
CA ALA A 169 -3.26 -4.52 13.09
C ALA A 169 -3.86 -5.91 13.38
N ARG A 170 -4.54 -6.52 12.40
CA ARG A 170 -5.08 -7.88 12.52
C ARG A 170 -3.97 -8.91 12.71
N LEU A 171 -2.90 -8.84 11.91
CA LEU A 171 -1.73 -9.72 12.04
C LEU A 171 -1.12 -9.62 13.44
N ARG A 172 -0.84 -8.39 13.91
CA ARG A 172 -0.28 -8.14 15.24
C ARG A 172 -1.18 -8.63 16.36
N ALA A 173 -2.49 -8.43 16.25
CA ALA A 173 -3.44 -8.91 17.25
C ALA A 173 -3.46 -10.44 17.36
N LEU A 174 -3.30 -11.15 16.23
CA LEU A 174 -3.19 -12.61 16.23
C LEU A 174 -1.90 -13.08 16.91
N ASP A 175 -0.75 -12.52 16.54
CA ASP A 175 0.52 -12.89 17.17
C ASP A 175 0.59 -12.47 18.64
N GLN A 176 -0.04 -11.37 19.04
CA GLN A 176 -0.08 -10.97 20.45
C GLN A 176 -0.92 -11.93 21.30
N ALA A 177 -1.93 -12.58 20.71
CA ALA A 177 -2.81 -13.48 21.43
C ALA A 177 -2.14 -14.81 21.81
N ASP A 178 -1.25 -15.33 20.96
CA ASP A 178 -0.62 -16.64 21.14
C ASP A 178 0.92 -16.62 21.09
N SER A 179 1.53 -15.44 20.97
CA SER A 179 2.97 -15.27 20.70
C SER A 179 3.44 -16.04 19.47
N GLY A 180 2.59 -16.11 18.45
CA GLY A 180 2.80 -16.89 17.24
C GLY A 180 3.85 -16.32 16.29
N CYS A 181 4.24 -17.13 15.31
CA CYS A 181 5.28 -16.83 14.34
C CYS A 181 4.77 -16.22 13.02
N ARG A 182 3.54 -15.67 12.95
CA ARG A 182 2.95 -15.18 11.69
C ARG A 182 3.74 -14.02 11.10
N SER A 183 4.08 -13.03 11.92
CA SER A 183 4.90 -11.88 11.51
C SER A 183 6.32 -12.30 11.11
N LEU A 184 6.89 -13.30 11.78
CA LEU A 184 8.19 -13.86 11.41
C LEU A 184 8.14 -14.53 10.03
N CYS A 185 7.14 -15.39 9.80
CA CYS A 185 6.91 -16.03 8.51
C CYS A 185 6.70 -14.98 7.39
N LEU A 186 5.93 -13.93 7.67
CA LEU A 186 5.74 -12.82 6.73
C LEU A 186 7.06 -12.10 6.42
N LYS A 187 7.89 -11.81 7.42
CA LYS A 187 9.21 -11.17 7.22
C LYS A 187 10.12 -12.04 6.35
N ILE A 188 10.13 -13.35 6.55
CA ILE A 188 10.90 -14.29 5.71
C ILE A 188 10.41 -14.21 4.26
N LEU A 189 9.10 -14.35 4.02
CA LEU A 189 8.54 -14.28 2.66
C LEU A 189 8.82 -12.94 1.97
N LYS A 190 8.71 -11.82 2.70
CA LYS A 190 9.05 -10.50 2.18
C LYS A 190 10.52 -10.38 1.82
N ALA A 191 11.42 -10.94 2.63
CA ALA A 191 12.85 -10.91 2.36
C ALA A 191 13.17 -11.68 1.07
N ILE A 192 12.60 -12.88 0.92
CA ILE A 192 12.73 -13.70 -0.29
C ILE A 192 12.25 -12.94 -1.52
N CYS A 193 11.04 -12.37 -1.48
CA CYS A 193 10.49 -11.63 -2.62
C CYS A 193 11.30 -10.37 -2.97
N LYS A 194 11.95 -9.76 -1.97
CA LYS A 194 12.81 -8.59 -2.16
C LYS A 194 14.19 -8.97 -2.72
N SER A 195 14.76 -10.10 -2.31
CA SER A 195 16.06 -10.57 -2.77
C SER A 195 16.00 -11.30 -4.12
N THR A 196 14.83 -11.84 -4.50
CA THR A 196 14.64 -12.60 -5.75
C THR A 196 13.90 -11.75 -6.79
N PRO A 197 14.57 -11.30 -7.87
CA PRO A 197 13.97 -10.39 -8.86
C PRO A 197 12.65 -10.89 -9.47
N ALA A 198 12.57 -12.19 -9.80
CA ALA A 198 11.36 -12.79 -10.37
C ALA A 198 10.14 -12.73 -9.42
N LEU A 199 10.37 -12.64 -8.11
CA LEU A 199 9.33 -12.51 -7.09
C LEU A 199 9.07 -11.06 -6.67
N GLY A 200 9.80 -10.09 -7.24
CA GLY A 200 9.74 -8.68 -6.86
C GLY A 200 8.38 -8.00 -7.10
N HIS A 201 7.53 -8.60 -7.93
CA HIS A 201 6.16 -8.13 -8.18
C HIS A 201 5.19 -8.43 -7.01
N LEU A 202 5.55 -9.34 -6.10
CA LEU A 202 4.74 -9.64 -4.92
C LEU A 202 4.87 -8.55 -3.87
N THR A 203 3.72 -7.99 -3.48
CA THR A 203 3.66 -6.89 -2.52
C THR A 203 3.52 -7.41 -1.08
N ALA A 204 3.96 -6.60 -0.12
CA ALA A 204 3.79 -6.91 1.30
C ALA A 204 2.32 -7.13 1.70
N SER A 205 1.37 -6.44 1.07
CA SER A 205 -0.07 -6.62 1.35
C SER A 205 -0.57 -7.98 0.84
N GLN A 206 -0.16 -8.41 -0.36
CA GLN A 206 -0.48 -9.75 -0.87
C GLN A 206 0.07 -10.84 0.07
N LEU A 207 1.35 -10.77 0.44
CA LEU A 207 1.96 -11.74 1.37
C LEU A 207 1.29 -11.74 2.75
N THR A 208 0.90 -10.56 3.26
CA THR A 208 0.16 -10.45 4.53
C THR A 208 -1.18 -11.17 4.44
N ASN A 209 -1.92 -11.00 3.34
CA ASN A 209 -3.22 -11.65 3.18
C ASN A 209 -3.12 -13.17 3.02
N VAL A 210 -2.06 -13.69 2.38
CA VAL A 210 -1.78 -15.14 2.38
C VAL A 210 -1.64 -15.66 3.80
N ILE A 211 -0.88 -14.98 4.65
CA ILE A 211 -0.71 -15.35 6.07
C ILE A 211 -2.03 -15.21 6.85
N LEU A 212 -2.82 -14.17 6.59
CA LEU A 212 -4.12 -13.98 7.25
C LEU A 212 -5.15 -15.05 6.87
N HIS A 213 -5.15 -15.52 5.62
CA HIS A 213 -5.98 -16.66 5.21
C HIS A 213 -5.50 -17.95 5.85
N LEU A 214 -4.19 -18.22 5.83
CA LEU A 214 -3.63 -19.40 6.47
C LEU A 214 -3.93 -19.41 7.99
N ALA A 215 -3.94 -18.25 8.65
CA ALA A 215 -4.29 -18.14 10.06
C ALA A 215 -5.78 -18.40 10.38
N GLN A 216 -6.65 -18.46 9.37
CA GLN A 216 -8.04 -18.92 9.54
C GLN A 216 -8.15 -20.44 9.47
N GLU A 217 -7.27 -21.08 8.70
CA GLU A 217 -7.21 -22.53 8.53
C GLU A 217 -6.42 -23.20 9.67
N GLU A 218 -5.36 -22.54 10.12
CA GLU A 218 -4.39 -23.06 11.07
C GLU A 218 -4.37 -22.22 12.35
N ALA A 219 -4.70 -22.85 13.48
CA ALA A 219 -4.70 -22.19 14.79
C ALA A 219 -3.31 -22.18 15.43
N ASP A 220 -2.52 -23.23 15.25
CA ASP A 220 -1.19 -23.35 15.86
C ASP A 220 -0.16 -22.56 15.06
N TRP A 221 0.43 -21.53 15.66
CA TRP A 221 1.52 -20.75 15.10
C TRP A 221 2.71 -20.70 16.06
N SER A 222 2.86 -21.72 16.90
CA SER A 222 4.03 -21.85 17.77
C SER A 222 5.35 -21.79 16.97
N PRO A 223 6.48 -21.41 17.60
CA PRO A 223 7.76 -21.24 16.90
C PRO A 223 8.20 -22.46 16.10
N ASP A 224 7.90 -23.67 16.60
CA ASP A 224 8.30 -24.94 15.97
C ASP A 224 7.55 -25.20 14.66
N MET A 225 6.39 -24.59 14.46
CA MET A 225 5.57 -24.73 13.26
C MET A 225 6.01 -23.82 12.11
N LEU A 226 7.03 -22.96 12.30
CA LEU A 226 7.43 -21.96 11.31
C LEU A 226 7.74 -22.57 9.94
N ALA A 227 8.44 -23.71 9.89
CA ALA A 227 8.78 -24.38 8.63
C ALA A 227 7.53 -24.88 7.91
N ASP A 228 6.59 -25.50 8.63
CA ASP A 228 5.34 -26.00 8.06
C ASP A 228 4.47 -24.85 7.54
N ARG A 229 4.34 -23.76 8.33
CA ARG A 229 3.58 -22.56 7.95
C ARG A 229 4.19 -21.87 6.74
N PHE A 230 5.52 -21.83 6.65
CA PHE A 230 6.23 -21.30 5.48
C PHE A 230 5.90 -22.09 4.22
N LEU A 231 5.99 -23.43 4.26
CA LEU A 231 5.66 -24.28 3.12
C LEU A 231 4.17 -24.21 2.75
N GLN A 232 3.27 -24.11 3.74
CA GLN A 232 1.85 -23.91 3.51
C GLN A 232 1.58 -22.55 2.84
N ALA A 233 2.27 -21.48 3.26
CA ALA A 233 2.15 -20.17 2.65
C ALA A 233 2.61 -20.18 1.17
N LEU A 234 3.71 -20.86 0.84
CA LEU A 234 4.15 -21.03 -0.55
C LEU A 234 3.11 -21.78 -1.39
N ARG A 235 2.61 -22.91 -0.89
CA ARG A 235 1.55 -23.68 -1.59
C ARG A 235 0.26 -22.87 -1.73
N GLY A 236 -0.13 -22.13 -0.71
CA GLY A 236 -1.30 -21.24 -0.75
C GLY A 236 -1.13 -20.15 -1.79
N LEU A 237 0.04 -19.50 -1.83
CA LEU A 237 0.37 -18.47 -2.81
C LEU A 237 0.31 -19.01 -4.24
N ILE A 238 0.85 -20.21 -4.50
CA ILE A 238 0.74 -20.89 -5.79
C ILE A 238 -0.73 -21.10 -6.18
N ARG A 239 -1.56 -21.64 -5.28
CA ARG A 239 -3.00 -21.84 -5.55
C ARG A 239 -3.72 -20.53 -5.90
N TYR A 240 -3.40 -19.44 -5.22
CA TYR A 240 -4.00 -18.14 -5.52
C TYR A 240 -3.53 -17.58 -6.88
N LEU A 241 -2.26 -17.81 -7.25
CA LEU A 241 -1.72 -17.42 -8.55
C LEU A 241 -2.38 -18.23 -9.67
N GLU A 242 -2.53 -19.55 -9.51
CA GLU A 242 -3.24 -20.41 -10.48
C GLU A 242 -4.71 -19.99 -10.67
N ALA A 243 -5.36 -19.55 -9.60
CA ALA A 243 -6.72 -19.01 -9.67
C ALA A 243 -6.77 -17.58 -10.25
N GLY A 244 -5.64 -16.89 -10.35
CA GLY A 244 -5.55 -15.47 -10.70
C GLY A 244 -6.20 -14.53 -9.67
N VAL A 245 -6.53 -15.04 -8.49
CA VAL A 245 -7.33 -14.32 -7.49
C VAL A 245 -6.78 -14.56 -6.09
N LEU A 246 -6.32 -13.49 -5.45
CA LEU A 246 -6.04 -13.44 -4.02
C LEU A 246 -7.04 -12.48 -3.37
N PRO A 247 -8.12 -12.96 -2.74
CA PRO A 247 -9.07 -12.08 -2.07
C PRO A 247 -8.42 -11.41 -0.85
N SER A 248 -8.74 -10.16 -0.56
CA SER A 248 -8.37 -9.56 0.72
C SER A 248 -9.12 -10.25 1.87
N ALA A 249 -8.40 -10.61 2.92
CA ALA A 249 -8.97 -11.23 4.12
C ALA A 249 -9.91 -10.27 4.88
N LEU A 250 -9.78 -8.95 4.67
CA LEU A 250 -10.62 -7.92 5.30
C LEU A 250 -11.77 -7.46 4.41
N ASN A 251 -11.60 -7.53 3.09
CA ASN A 251 -12.66 -7.24 2.12
C ASN A 251 -12.62 -8.24 0.97
N PRO A 252 -13.36 -9.36 1.05
CA PRO A 252 -13.30 -10.45 0.08
C PRO A 252 -13.65 -10.06 -1.36
N LYS A 253 -14.31 -8.92 -1.58
CA LYS A 253 -14.60 -8.40 -2.93
C LYS A 253 -13.35 -7.89 -3.66
N VAL A 254 -12.29 -7.54 -2.91
CA VAL A 254 -11.05 -6.98 -3.46
C VAL A 254 -10.11 -8.11 -3.83
N ASN A 255 -9.82 -8.26 -5.13
CA ASN A 255 -8.73 -9.13 -5.60
C ASN A 255 -7.40 -8.36 -5.56
N LEU A 256 -6.47 -8.79 -4.72
CA LEU A 256 -5.15 -8.18 -4.56
C LEU A 256 -4.20 -8.47 -5.74
N PHE A 257 -4.55 -9.39 -6.64
CA PHE A 257 -3.85 -9.65 -7.90
C PHE A 257 -4.43 -8.89 -9.09
N ALA A 258 -5.48 -8.06 -8.91
CA ALA A 258 -6.14 -7.36 -10.00
C ALA A 258 -5.23 -6.39 -10.79
N GLU A 259 -4.10 -5.96 -10.20
CA GLU A 259 -3.13 -5.08 -10.84
C GLU A 259 -1.91 -5.81 -11.43
N LEU A 260 -1.83 -7.14 -11.26
CA LEU A 260 -0.82 -7.97 -11.92
C LEU A 260 -1.29 -8.34 -13.33
N THR A 261 -0.36 -8.44 -14.27
CA THR A 261 -0.68 -8.96 -15.61
C THR A 261 -0.73 -10.49 -15.58
N PRO A 262 -1.42 -11.14 -16.53
CA PRO A 262 -1.41 -12.59 -16.63
C PRO A 262 0.02 -13.16 -16.73
N GLU A 263 0.91 -12.49 -17.47
CA GLU A 263 2.30 -12.91 -17.64
C GLU A 263 3.08 -12.86 -16.32
N GLU A 264 2.88 -11.81 -15.51
CA GLU A 264 3.49 -11.71 -14.17
C GLU A 264 2.97 -12.81 -13.25
N ILE A 265 1.67 -13.12 -13.31
CA ILE A 265 1.06 -14.20 -12.52
C ILE A 265 1.69 -15.55 -12.90
N ASP A 266 1.85 -15.83 -14.19
CA ASP A 266 2.45 -17.05 -14.71
C ASP A 266 3.93 -17.16 -14.31
N GLU A 267 4.71 -16.08 -14.43
CA GLU A 267 6.13 -16.04 -14.05
C GLU A 267 6.33 -16.26 -12.54
N LEU A 268 5.50 -15.60 -11.71
CA LEU A 268 5.48 -15.80 -10.26
C LEU A 268 5.15 -17.25 -9.91
N GLY A 269 4.11 -17.81 -10.54
CA GLY A 269 3.69 -19.19 -10.32
C GLY A 269 4.79 -20.19 -10.69
N TYR A 270 5.39 -20.03 -11.88
CA TYR A 270 6.48 -20.87 -12.36
C TYR A 270 7.69 -20.84 -11.41
N THR A 271 8.13 -19.65 -11.00
CA THR A 271 9.27 -19.47 -10.09
C THR A 271 9.05 -20.18 -8.75
N LEU A 272 7.85 -20.04 -8.17
CA LEU A 272 7.49 -20.70 -6.91
C LEU A 272 7.37 -22.22 -7.08
N TYR A 273 6.85 -22.69 -8.22
CA TYR A 273 6.77 -24.12 -8.54
C TYR A 273 8.14 -24.78 -8.64
N CYS A 274 9.09 -24.16 -9.35
CA CYS A 274 10.48 -24.65 -9.43
C CYS A 274 11.16 -24.69 -8.06
N SER A 275 10.80 -23.77 -7.17
CA SER A 275 11.37 -23.68 -5.83
C SER A 275 10.72 -24.66 -4.84
N LEU A 276 9.60 -25.32 -5.18
CA LEU A 276 8.87 -26.15 -4.24
C LEU A 276 9.59 -27.48 -3.93
N SER A 277 10.39 -27.99 -4.85
CA SER A 277 11.18 -29.22 -4.64
C SER A 277 12.37 -29.00 -3.72
N GLU A 278 12.96 -27.80 -3.75
CA GLU A 278 14.12 -27.40 -2.95
C GLU A 278 13.88 -25.97 -2.40
N PRO A 279 12.98 -25.80 -1.41
CA PRO A 279 12.58 -24.48 -0.90
C PRO A 279 13.74 -23.69 -0.28
N GLU A 280 14.82 -24.36 0.13
CA GLU A 280 16.06 -23.76 0.60
C GLU A 280 16.76 -22.88 -0.44
N VAL A 281 16.51 -23.09 -1.75
CA VAL A 281 17.07 -22.25 -2.82
C VAL A 281 16.58 -20.80 -2.70
N LEU A 282 15.36 -20.59 -2.19
CA LEU A 282 14.81 -19.26 -1.94
C LEU A 282 15.55 -18.47 -0.86
N LEU A 283 16.40 -19.13 -0.06
CA LEU A 283 17.12 -18.52 1.05
C LEU A 283 18.56 -18.13 0.71
N GLN A 284 19.02 -18.36 -0.53
CA GLN A 284 20.44 -18.19 -0.92
C GLN A 284 20.81 -16.75 -1.33
N THR A 285 19.83 -15.87 -1.55
CA THR A 285 20.00 -14.50 -2.10
C THR A 285 19.90 -13.42 -1.04
#